data_AF-A0A7Z7YSQ9-F1
#
_entry.id   AF-A0A7Z7YSQ9-F1
#
_cell.length_a   1.000
_cell.length_b   1.000
_cell.length_c   1.000
_cell.angle_alpha   90.00
_cell.angle_beta   90.00
_cell.angle_gamma   90.00
#
_symmetry.space_group_name_H-M   'P 1'
#
loop_
_entity.id
_entity.type
_entity.pdbx_description
1 polymer ?
#
loop_
_entity_poly.entity_id
_entity_poly.type
_entity_poly.pdbx_seq_one_letter_code
_entity_poly.pdbx_strand_id
1 'polypeptide(L)'
;VNSSLVFVGSVVSLVLLIGIFLMMYYKQVSEGHEDRDAYITMKQLGLDEILIKKTINKQVIWVFLIPVIVAIIHTLAAFRIIFSVVGIVGQYDLGLYVTSYVGVIVVFIIFYSMMYWIT
;
A
#
# COMPACT_ATOMS: atom_id res chain seq x y z
N VAL A 1 12.81 12.12 -24.55
CA VAL A 1 12.58 11.50 -23.22
C VAL A 1 13.75 11.88 -22.33
N ASN A 2 13.51 12.46 -21.15
CA ASN A 2 14.58 12.84 -20.22
C ASN A 2 15.08 11.60 -19.48
N SER A 3 16.08 10.92 -20.03
CA SER A 3 16.57 9.61 -19.52
C SER A 3 17.05 9.65 -18.07
N SER A 4 17.59 10.79 -17.62
CA SER A 4 17.99 10.99 -16.21
C SER A 4 16.80 10.97 -15.25
N LEU A 5 15.70 11.63 -15.61
CA LEU A 5 14.48 11.67 -14.80
C LEU A 5 13.84 10.27 -14.69
N VAL A 6 13.81 9.53 -15.81
CA VAL A 6 13.30 8.16 -15.83
C VAL A 6 14.17 7.23 -15.00
N PHE A 7 15.50 7.36 -15.08
CA PHE A 7 16.43 6.57 -14.28
C PHE A 7 16.25 6.81 -12.78
N VAL A 8 16.28 8.09 -12.35
CA VAL A 8 16.13 8.45 -10.93
C VAL A 8 14.76 8.03 -10.41
N GLY A 9 13.68 8.32 -11.15
CA GLY A 9 12.33 7.93 -10.78
C GLY A 9 12.19 6.42 -10.60
N SER A 10 12.72 5.63 -11.55
CA SER A 10 12.62 4.17 -11.49
C SER A 10 13.39 3.57 -10.31
N VAL A 11 14.62 4.03 -10.06
CA VAL A 11 15.45 3.54 -8.94
C VAL A 11 14.80 3.90 -7.60
N VAL A 12 14.34 5.14 -7.44
CA VAL A 12 13.65 5.59 -6.22
C VAL A 12 12.37 4.77 -6.00
N SER A 13 11.54 4.59 -7.02
CA SER A 13 10.33 3.77 -6.93
C SER A 13 10.63 2.33 -6.54
N LEU A 14 11.66 1.71 -7.11
CA LEU A 14 12.05 0.33 -6.79
C LEU A 14 12.52 0.18 -5.33
N VAL A 15 13.37 1.10 -4.86
CA VAL A 15 13.85 1.08 -3.48
C VAL A 15 12.69 1.27 -2.50
N LEU A 16 11.77 2.20 -2.78
CA LEU A 16 10.59 2.42 -1.95
C LEU A 16 9.64 1.21 -1.96
N LEU A 17 9.43 0.55 -3.10
CA LEU A 17 8.62 -0.66 -3.18
C LEU A 17 9.20 -1.79 -2.33
N ILE A 18 10.51 -2.01 -2.38
CA ILE A 18 11.19 -2.99 -1.50
C ILE A 18 10.98 -2.61 -0.03
N GLY A 19 11.12 -1.32 0.31
CA GLY A 19 10.88 -0.83 1.67
C GLY A 19 9.46 -1.10 2.17
N ILE A 20 8.45 -0.85 1.33
CA ILE A 20 7.04 -1.13 1.65
C ILE A 20 6.83 -2.64 1.81
N PHE A 21 7.46 -3.47 0.98
CA PHE A 21 7.38 -4.93 1.11
C PHE A 21 7.94 -5.44 2.42
N LEU A 22 9.15 -5.02 2.79
CA LEU A 22 9.76 -5.41 4.05
C LEU A 22 8.95 -4.92 5.26
N MET A 23 8.45 -3.70 5.20
CA MET A 23 7.61 -3.13 6.26
C MET A 23 6.31 -3.93 6.42
N MET A 24 5.64 -4.25 5.32
CA MET A 24 4.41 -5.04 5.33
C MET A 24 4.64 -6.46 5.85
N TYR A 25 5.69 -7.12 5.37
CA TYR A 25 6.07 -8.44 5.84
C TYR A 25 6.30 -8.46 7.35
N TYR A 26 7.08 -7.52 7.87
CA TYR A 26 7.33 -7.43 9.31
C TYR A 26 6.04 -7.16 10.10
N LYS A 27 5.20 -6.26 9.58
CA LYS A 27 3.90 -5.94 10.17
C LYS A 27 2.98 -7.18 10.22
N GLN A 28 2.89 -7.96 9.15
CA GLN A 28 2.06 -9.17 9.10
C GLN A 28 2.55 -10.24 10.07
N VAL A 29 3.86 -10.45 10.16
CA VAL A 29 4.44 -11.38 11.14
C VAL A 29 4.15 -10.92 12.57
N SER A 30 4.35 -9.63 12.87
CA SER A 30 4.09 -9.07 14.21
C SER A 30 2.61 -9.18 14.61
N GLU A 31 1.69 -8.74 13.74
CA GLU A 31 0.25 -8.79 13.99
C GLU A 31 -0.22 -10.26 14.10
N GLY A 32 0.35 -11.18 13.31
CA GLY A 32 0.04 -12.61 13.43
C GLY A 32 0.45 -13.23 14.76
N HIS A 33 1.52 -12.74 15.39
CA HIS A 33 1.90 -13.14 16.75
C HIS A 33 0.92 -12.58 17.80
N GLU A 34 0.55 -11.31 17.69
CA GLU A 34 -0.44 -10.68 18.58
C GLU A 34 -1.82 -11.34 18.46
N ASP A 35 -2.26 -11.65 17.24
CA ASP A 35 -3.53 -12.32 16.95
C ASP A 35 -3.57 -13.75 17.53
N ARG A 36 -2.43 -14.44 17.59
CA ARG A 36 -2.32 -15.76 18.22
C ARG A 36 -2.57 -15.67 19.73
N ASP A 37 -2.00 -14.69 20.40
CA ASP A 37 -2.18 -14.52 21.85
C ASP A 37 -3.62 -14.09 22.17
N ALA A 38 -4.20 -13.23 21.31
CA ALA A 38 -5.62 -12.86 21.37
C ALA A 38 -6.53 -14.09 21.16
N TYR A 39 -6.20 -14.96 20.18
CA TYR A 39 -6.92 -16.21 19.93
C TYR A 39 -6.95 -17.11 21.18
N ILE A 40 -5.79 -17.35 21.80
CA ILE A 40 -5.67 -18.21 22.99
C ILE A 40 -6.51 -17.63 24.14
N THR A 41 -6.42 -16.32 24.38
CA THR A 41 -7.20 -15.63 25.42
C THR A 41 -8.70 -15.77 25.19
N MET A 42 -9.17 -15.51 23.97
CA MET A 42 -10.58 -15.65 23.61
C MET A 42 -11.08 -17.10 23.75
N LYS A 43 -10.24 -18.08 23.41
CA LYS A 43 -10.58 -19.50 23.56
C LYS A 43 -10.68 -19.92 25.04
N GLN A 44 -9.81 -19.41 25.91
CA GLN A 44 -9.87 -19.65 27.35
C GLN A 44 -11.14 -19.09 28.00
N LEU A 45 -11.71 -18.01 27.43
CA LEU A 45 -13.00 -17.44 27.84
C LEU A 45 -14.22 -18.22 27.31
N GLY A 46 -14.01 -19.29 26.53
CA GLY A 46 -15.08 -20.13 26.01
C GLY A 46 -15.80 -19.57 24.78
N LEU A 47 -15.22 -18.61 24.06
CA LEU A 47 -15.79 -18.10 22.81
C LEU A 47 -15.75 -19.15 21.70
N ASP A 48 -16.78 -19.14 20.86
CA ASP A 48 -16.87 -20.01 19.69
C ASP A 48 -15.79 -19.64 18.65
N GLU A 49 -15.17 -20.64 18.02
CA GLU A 49 -14.06 -20.45 17.08
C GLU A 49 -14.45 -19.62 15.86
N ILE A 50 -15.72 -19.74 15.43
CA ILE A 50 -16.26 -18.93 14.32
C ILE A 50 -16.24 -17.45 14.69
N LEU A 51 -16.59 -17.11 15.93
CA LEU A 51 -16.56 -15.74 16.42
C LEU A 51 -15.12 -15.22 16.53
N ILE A 52 -14.20 -16.04 17.04
CA ILE A 52 -12.78 -15.68 17.16
C ILE A 52 -12.19 -15.37 15.78
N LYS A 53 -12.35 -16.27 14.81
CA LYS A 53 -11.85 -16.07 13.44
C LYS A 53 -12.44 -14.84 12.77
N LYS A 54 -13.74 -14.59 12.96
CA LYS A 54 -14.42 -13.40 12.40
C LYS A 54 -13.87 -12.10 12.99
N THR A 55 -13.57 -12.08 14.29
CA THR A 55 -13.03 -10.90 14.97
C THR A 55 -11.61 -10.61 14.50
N ILE A 56 -10.73 -11.62 14.50
CA ILE A 56 -9.33 -11.49 14.04
C ILE A 56 -9.28 -11.04 12.56
N ASN A 57 -10.00 -11.72 11.67
CA ASN A 57 -10.00 -11.37 10.24
C ASN A 57 -10.46 -9.93 9.99
N LYS A 58 -11.46 -9.45 10.74
CA LYS A 58 -11.92 -8.05 10.61
C LYS A 58 -10.84 -7.07 11.06
N GLN A 59 -10.17 -7.34 12.17
CA GLN A 59 -9.09 -6.48 12.68
C GLN A 59 -7.96 -6.39 11.66
N VAL A 60 -7.45 -7.55 11.22
CA VAL A 60 -6.33 -7.63 10.28
C VAL A 60 -6.64 -6.88 8.98
N ILE A 61 -7.80 -7.09 8.36
CA ILE A 61 -8.15 -6.41 7.11
C ILE A 61 -8.06 -4.88 7.25
N TRP A 62 -8.56 -4.30 8.35
CA TRP A 62 -8.52 -2.85 8.54
C TRP A 62 -7.11 -2.31 8.77
N VAL A 63 -6.28 -3.05 9.50
CA VAL A 63 -4.87 -2.68 9.76
C VAL A 63 -4.09 -2.52 8.45
N PHE A 64 -4.36 -3.37 7.46
CA PHE A 64 -3.68 -3.31 6.16
C PHE A 64 -4.42 -2.43 5.12
N LEU A 65 -5.75 -2.30 5.21
CA LEU A 65 -6.51 -1.47 4.26
C LEU A 65 -6.32 0.03 4.48
N ILE A 66 -6.27 0.48 5.74
CA ILE A 66 -6.15 1.91 6.08
C ILE A 66 -4.90 2.56 5.44
N PRO A 67 -3.69 1.99 5.55
CA PRO A 67 -2.50 2.53 4.90
C PRO A 67 -2.64 2.75 3.38
N VAL A 68 -3.30 1.82 2.67
CA VAL A 68 -3.52 1.94 1.21
C VAL A 68 -4.46 3.09 0.89
N ILE A 69 -5.58 3.19 1.63
CA ILE A 69 -6.54 4.27 1.45
C ILE A 69 -5.84 5.63 1.66
N VAL A 70 -5.05 5.75 2.72
CA VAL A 70 -4.29 6.97 3.00
C VAL A 70 -3.29 7.28 1.89
N ALA A 71 -2.56 6.28 1.38
CA ALA A 71 -1.63 6.46 0.26
C ALA A 71 -2.34 6.96 -1.00
N ILE A 72 -3.49 6.36 -1.36
CA ILE A 72 -4.28 6.80 -2.52
C ILE A 72 -4.75 8.24 -2.33
N ILE A 73 -5.33 8.57 -1.17
CA ILE A 73 -5.81 9.94 -0.88
C ILE A 73 -4.64 10.94 -0.94
N HIS A 74 -3.49 10.60 -0.33
CA HIS A 74 -2.30 11.44 -0.36
C HIS A 74 -1.82 11.69 -1.80
N THR A 75 -1.76 10.63 -2.61
CA THR A 75 -1.41 10.75 -4.03
C THR A 75 -2.41 11.66 -4.74
N LEU A 76 -3.72 11.42 -4.62
CA LEU A 76 -4.81 12.23 -5.20
C LEU A 76 -4.69 13.72 -4.86
N ALA A 77 -4.42 14.03 -3.58
CA ALA A 77 -4.21 15.40 -3.14
C ALA A 77 -2.99 16.07 -3.79
N ALA A 78 -1.95 15.28 -4.10
CA ALA A 78 -0.73 15.76 -4.74
C ALA A 78 -0.85 15.99 -6.26
N PHE A 79 -1.98 15.68 -6.89
CA PHE A 79 -2.18 15.79 -8.34
C PHE A 79 -1.72 17.14 -8.92
N ARG A 80 -2.20 18.26 -8.37
CA ARG A 80 -1.86 19.60 -8.88
C ARG A 80 -0.38 19.93 -8.73
N ILE A 81 0.22 19.53 -7.61
CA ILE A 81 1.64 19.79 -7.32
C ILE A 81 2.51 18.99 -8.30
N ILE A 82 2.23 17.71 -8.48
CA ILE A 82 2.97 16.84 -9.39
C ILE A 82 2.81 17.32 -10.84
N PHE A 83 1.60 17.70 -11.28
CA PHE A 83 1.38 18.26 -12.61
C PHE A 83 2.23 19.52 -12.84
N SER A 84 2.32 20.40 -11.84
CA SER A 84 3.11 21.63 -11.92
C SER A 84 4.60 21.34 -12.03
N VAL A 85 5.12 20.38 -11.24
CA VAL A 85 6.53 19.96 -11.28
C VAL A 85 6.88 19.33 -12.63
N VAL A 86 6.02 18.46 -13.15
CA VAL A 86 6.19 17.83 -14.47
C VAL A 86 6.13 18.87 -15.59
N GLY A 87 5.30 19.91 -15.45
CA GLY A 87 5.26 21.08 -16.33
C GLY A 87 6.55 21.88 -16.37
N ILE A 88 7.27 22.05 -15.25
CA ILE A 88 8.59 22.72 -15.22
C ILE A 88 9.61 21.98 -16.09
N VAL A 89 9.48 20.66 -16.20
CA VAL A 89 10.37 19.79 -16.99
C VAL A 89 9.92 19.68 -18.46
N GLY A 90 8.91 20.44 -18.87
CA GLY A 90 8.47 20.57 -20.26
C GLY A 90 7.35 19.60 -20.68
N GLN A 91 6.61 19.02 -19.74
CA GLN A 91 5.48 18.13 -20.02
C GLN A 91 4.16 18.81 -19.63
N TYR A 92 3.36 19.22 -20.62
CA TYR A 92 2.11 19.97 -20.42
C TYR A 92 0.86 19.20 -20.88
N ASP A 93 1.03 18.00 -21.43
CA ASP A 93 -0.09 17.19 -21.88
C ASP A 93 -0.85 16.60 -20.68
N LEU A 94 -2.04 17.15 -20.43
CA LEU A 94 -2.91 16.74 -19.33
C LEU A 94 -3.42 15.31 -19.51
N GLY A 95 -3.69 14.87 -20.74
CA GLY A 95 -4.20 13.54 -21.02
C GLY A 95 -3.15 12.47 -20.72
N LEU A 96 -1.92 12.68 -21.19
CA LEU A 96 -0.78 11.82 -20.88
C LEU A 96 -0.48 11.80 -19.38
N TYR A 97 -0.56 12.95 -18.72
CA TYR A 97 -0.35 13.06 -17.28
C TYR A 97 -1.39 12.26 -16.50
N VAL A 98 -2.70 12.47 -16.75
CA VAL A 98 -3.79 11.80 -16.05
C VAL A 98 -3.73 10.28 -16.24
N THR A 99 -3.50 9.83 -17.48
CA THR A 99 -3.41 8.39 -17.77
C THR A 99 -2.22 7.74 -17.07
N SER A 100 -1.04 8.38 -17.09
CA SER A 100 0.15 7.89 -16.38
C SER A 100 -0.07 7.87 -14.87
N TYR A 101 -0.70 8.91 -14.33
CA TYR A 101 -0.96 9.07 -12.91
C TYR A 101 -1.93 8.01 -12.37
N VAL A 102 -3.03 7.76 -13.08
CA VAL A 102 -3.96 6.66 -12.76
C VAL A 102 -3.26 5.31 -12.92
N GLY A 103 -2.43 5.15 -13.96
CA GLY A 103 -1.63 3.95 -14.18
C GLY A 103 -0.73 3.61 -12.99
N VAL A 104 -0.04 4.61 -12.41
CA VAL A 104 0.80 4.42 -11.21
C VAL A 104 -0.03 3.98 -10.02
N ILE A 105 -1.22 4.57 -9.78
CA ILE A 105 -2.11 4.17 -8.69
C ILE A 105 -2.56 2.71 -8.87
N VAL A 106 -2.97 2.32 -10.08
CA VAL A 106 -3.41 0.95 -10.37
C VAL A 106 -2.28 -0.05 -10.17
N VAL A 107 -1.08 0.24 -10.70
CA VAL A 107 0.09 -0.61 -10.53
C VAL A 107 0.46 -0.75 -9.06
N PHE A 108 0.44 0.34 -8.29
CA PHE A 108 0.71 0.31 -6.86
C PHE A 108 -0.29 -0.57 -6.11
N ILE A 109 -1.60 -0.45 -6.39
CA ILE A 109 -2.64 -1.30 -5.78
C ILE A 109 -2.39 -2.77 -6.10
N ILE A 110 -2.07 -3.11 -7.36
CA ILE A 110 -1.77 -4.49 -7.76
C ILE A 110 -0.59 -5.04 -6.97
N PHE A 111 0.52 -4.32 -6.91
CA PHE A 111 1.69 -4.75 -6.13
C PHE A 111 1.37 -4.90 -4.65
N TYR A 112 0.68 -3.92 -4.06
CA TYR A 112 0.29 -3.98 -2.65
C TYR A 112 -0.59 -5.20 -2.37
N SER A 113 -1.64 -5.43 -3.17
CA SER A 113 -2.54 -6.56 -3.01
C SER A 113 -1.83 -7.91 -3.19
N MET A 114 -0.88 -7.99 -4.14
CA MET A 114 -0.06 -9.18 -4.32
C MET A 114 0.83 -9.44 -3.10
N MET A 115 1.44 -8.41 -2.54
CA MET A 115 2.28 -8.53 -1.34
C MET A 115 1.48 -9.00 -0.13
N TYR A 116 0.29 -8.43 0.07
CA TYR A 116 -0.63 -8.84 1.13
C TYR A 116 -1.15 -10.28 0.95
N TRP A 117 -1.27 -10.77 -0.28
CA TRP A 117 -1.73 -12.14 -0.54
C TRP A 117 -0.63 -13.19 -0.37
N ILE A 118 0.62 -12.86 -0.69
CA ILE A 118 1.77 -13.78 -0.58
C ILE A 118 2.14 -14.05 0.88
N THR A 119 1.98 -13.05 1.74
CA THR A 119 2.43 -13.06 3.14
C THR A 119 1.25 -13.18 4.08
#